data_AF-A0A4Y2RWQ3-F1
#
_entry.id   AF-A0A4Y2RWQ3-F1
#
_cell.length_a   1.000
_cell.length_b   1.000
_cell.length_c   1.000
_cell.angle_alpha   90.00
_cell.angle_beta   90.00
_cell.angle_gamma   90.00
#
_symmetry.space_group_name_H-M   'P 1'
#
loop_
_entity.id
_entity.type
_entity.pdbx_description
1 polymer ?
#
loop_
_entity_poly.entity_id
_entity_poly.type
_entity_poly.pdbx_seq_one_letter_code
_entity_poly.pdbx_strand_id
1 'polypeptide(L)'
;GHGPFPSYLHRFKFLDSPHCICGMLGDADHYIFSCSLTKEFHLIKPADEHKKAWFNNLLTNRQAVTKMEGAFRTSRNICDTLTQERDHN
;
A
#
# COMPACT_ATOMS: atom_id res chain seq x y z
N GLY A 1 10.72 -7.73 -4.94
CA GLY A 1 9.49 -8.42 -4.48
C GLY A 1 8.30 -7.48 -4.57
N HIS A 2 7.07 -8.00 -4.72
CA HIS A 2 5.86 -7.23 -5.06
C HIS A 2 5.16 -6.48 -3.90
N GLY A 3 5.87 -6.23 -2.79
CA GLY A 3 5.35 -5.46 -1.64
C GLY A 3 4.35 -6.23 -0.76
N PRO A 4 4.30 -5.95 0.55
CA PRO A 4 3.40 -6.61 1.50
C PRO A 4 2.02 -5.95 1.47
N PHE A 5 1.25 -6.27 0.43
CA PHE A 5 -0.11 -5.75 0.27
C PHE A 5 -1.12 -6.87 0.51
N PRO A 6 -2.25 -6.61 1.21
CA PRO A 6 -3.25 -7.64 1.46
C PRO A 6 -3.73 -8.36 0.20
N SER A 7 -3.97 -7.60 -0.88
CA SER A 7 -4.36 -8.13 -2.19
C SER A 7 -3.33 -9.12 -2.77
N TYR A 8 -2.04 -8.80 -2.63
CA TYR A 8 -0.96 -9.65 -3.13
C TYR A 8 -0.81 -10.91 -2.26
N LEU A 9 -0.83 -10.76 -0.93
CA LEU A 9 -0.70 -11.89 -0.01
C LEU A 9 -1.88 -12.86 -0.08
N HIS A 10 -3.10 -12.35 -0.25
CA HIS A 10 -4.29 -13.17 -0.49
C HIS A 10 -4.18 -14.03 -1.75
N ARG A 11 -3.56 -13.51 -2.82
CA ARG A 11 -3.31 -14.28 -4.06
C ARG A 11 -2.50 -15.57 -3.80
N PHE A 12 -1.56 -15.52 -2.85
CA PHE A 12 -0.73 -16.65 -2.45
C PHE A 12 -1.25 -17.37 -1.19
N LYS A 13 -2.49 -17.08 -0.76
CA LYS A 13 -3.15 -17.72 0.39
C LYS A 13 -2.48 -17.49 1.74
N PHE A 14 -1.64 -16.45 1.84
CA PHE A 14 -1.07 -16.00 3.11
C PHE A 14 -2.07 -15.20 3.96
N LEU A 15 -3.07 -14.57 3.32
CA LEU A 15 -4.20 -13.93 3.98
C LEU A 15 -5.52 -14.46 3.41
N ASP A 16 -6.56 -14.46 4.23
CA ASP A 16 -7.90 -14.93 3.84
C ASP A 16 -8.71 -13.87 3.08
N SER A 17 -8.35 -12.60 3.21
CA SER A 17 -9.01 -11.47 2.54
C SER A 17 -8.01 -10.60 1.79
N PRO A 18 -8.33 -10.14 0.56
CA PRO A 18 -7.50 -9.19 -0.18
C PRO A 18 -7.68 -7.74 0.30
N HIS A 19 -8.58 -7.49 1.26
CA HIS A 19 -8.97 -6.16 1.68
C HIS A 19 -8.04 -5.58 2.76
N CYS A 20 -7.89 -4.27 2.73
CA CYS A 20 -7.36 -3.48 3.84
C CYS A 20 -8.36 -3.50 5.02
N ILE A 21 -7.87 -3.21 6.23
CA ILE A 21 -8.71 -3.08 7.43
C ILE A 21 -9.82 -2.02 7.25
N CYS A 22 -9.60 -1.02 6.40
CA CYS A 22 -10.63 -0.03 6.08
C CYS A 22 -11.74 -0.53 5.12
N GLY A 23 -11.70 -1.80 4.69
CA GLY A 23 -12.72 -2.45 3.88
C GLY A 23 -12.52 -2.33 2.36
N MET A 24 -11.58 -1.51 1.89
CA MET A 24 -11.25 -1.39 0.45
C MET A 24 -10.21 -2.43 0.03
N LEU A 25 -10.03 -2.64 -1.28
CA LEU A 25 -8.99 -3.52 -1.80
C LEU A 25 -7.60 -3.05 -1.32
N GLY A 26 -6.86 -3.94 -0.64
CA GLY A 26 -5.55 -3.62 -0.09
C GLY A 26 -4.46 -3.73 -1.15
N ASP A 27 -4.49 -2.88 -2.17
CA ASP A 27 -3.44 -2.77 -3.20
C ASP A 27 -2.57 -1.52 -3.00
N ALA A 28 -1.50 -1.41 -3.78
CA ALA A 28 -0.55 -0.30 -3.67
C ALA A 28 -1.21 1.06 -3.93
N ASP A 29 -2.07 1.15 -4.95
CA ASP A 29 -2.78 2.39 -5.31
C ASP A 29 -3.66 2.87 -4.15
N HIS A 30 -4.35 1.95 -3.49
CA HIS A 30 -5.16 2.26 -2.33
C HIS A 30 -4.33 2.90 -1.23
N TYR A 31 -3.23 2.28 -0.81
CA TYR A 31 -2.37 2.81 0.25
C TYR A 31 -1.67 4.13 -0.10
N ILE A 32 -1.39 4.37 -1.38
CA ILE A 32 -0.67 5.58 -1.82
C ILE A 32 -1.62 6.76 -2.04
N PHE A 33 -2.87 6.52 -2.44
CA PHE A 33 -3.76 7.59 -2.92
C PHE A 33 -5.04 7.78 -2.08
N SER A 34 -5.50 6.77 -1.33
CA SER A 34 -6.88 6.79 -0.80
C SER A 34 -7.12 6.15 0.57
N CYS A 35 -6.17 5.38 1.11
CA CYS A 35 -6.34 4.67 2.36
C CYS A 35 -6.42 5.61 3.57
N SER A 36 -7.47 5.44 4.38
CA SER A 36 -7.63 6.24 5.60
C SER A 36 -6.48 6.08 6.59
N LEU A 37 -5.80 4.92 6.59
CA LEU A 37 -4.68 4.60 7.47
C LEU A 37 -3.34 5.25 7.04
N THR A 38 -3.26 5.76 5.82
CA THR A 38 -2.05 6.39 5.26
C THR A 38 -2.31 7.79 4.77
N LYS A 39 -3.34 8.46 5.33
CA LYS A 39 -3.77 9.81 4.92
C LYS A 39 -2.65 10.84 4.94
N GLU A 40 -1.72 10.76 5.89
CA GLU A 40 -0.55 11.64 5.98
C GLU A 40 0.49 11.40 4.86
N PHE A 41 0.48 10.21 4.28
CA PHE A 41 1.39 9.74 3.24
C PHE A 41 0.79 9.82 1.83
N HIS A 42 -0.43 10.31 1.69
CA HIS A 42 -1.08 10.38 0.39
C HIS A 42 -0.26 11.21 -0.61
N LEU A 43 -0.12 10.62 -1.80
CA LEU A 43 0.38 11.29 -2.97
C LEU A 43 -0.79 11.65 -3.89
N ILE A 44 -0.53 12.52 -4.85
CA ILE A 44 -1.52 12.88 -5.87
C ILE A 44 -1.49 11.78 -6.93
N LYS A 45 -2.66 11.19 -7.22
CA LYS A 45 -2.81 10.22 -8.30
C LYS A 45 -2.53 10.91 -9.64
N PRO A 46 -1.59 10.41 -10.46
CA PRO A 46 -1.33 11.01 -11.77
C PRO A 46 -2.49 10.79 -12.73
N ALA A 47 -2.68 11.73 -13.64
CA ALA A 47 -3.45 11.48 -14.87
C ALA A 47 -2.72 10.43 -15.72
N ASP A 48 -3.47 9.59 -16.44
CA ASP A 48 -2.91 8.47 -17.20
C ASP A 48 -1.84 8.91 -18.21
N GLU A 49 -2.07 10.04 -18.88
CA GLU A 49 -1.14 10.66 -19.83
C GLU A 49 0.18 11.12 -19.19
N HIS A 50 0.17 11.44 -17.88
CA HIS A 50 1.29 12.01 -17.14
C HIS A 50 2.03 11.01 -16.25
N LYS A 51 1.65 9.71 -16.26
CA LYS A 51 2.23 8.68 -15.39
C LYS A 51 3.76 8.66 -15.40
N LYS A 52 4.38 8.68 -16.59
CA LYS A 52 5.84 8.63 -16.73
C LYS A 52 6.52 9.83 -16.07
N ALA A 53 6.02 11.04 -16.30
CA ALA A 53 6.55 12.26 -15.70
C ALA A 53 6.36 12.25 -14.18
N TRP A 54 5.19 11.81 -13.71
CA TRP A 54 4.91 11.65 -12.29
C TRP A 54 5.88 10.68 -11.62
N PHE A 55 6.16 9.51 -12.22
CA PHE A 55 7.13 8.56 -11.67
C PHE A 55 8.54 9.13 -11.59
N ASN A 56 8.98 9.89 -12.60
CA ASN A 56 10.29 10.55 -12.54
C ASN A 56 10.35 11.57 -11.41
N ASN A 57 9.31 12.40 -11.26
CA ASN A 57 9.23 13.39 -10.16
C ASN A 57 9.14 12.73 -8.79
N LEU A 58 8.46 11.58 -8.70
CA LEU A 58 8.34 10.79 -7.49
C LEU A 58 9.72 10.33 -7.00
N LEU A 59 10.58 9.86 -7.90
CA LEU A 59 11.91 9.35 -7.58
C LEU A 59 12.91 10.48 -7.27
N THR A 60 12.73 11.68 -7.85
CA THR A 60 13.60 12.83 -7.58
C THR A 60 13.17 13.62 -6.34
N ASN A 61 11.91 13.50 -5.91
CA ASN A 61 11.40 14.17 -4.71
C ASN A 61 11.53 13.27 -3.47
N ARG A 62 12.55 13.55 -2.64
CA ARG A 62 12.79 12.82 -1.39
C ARG A 62 11.59 12.77 -0.45
N GLN A 63 10.82 13.86 -0.35
CA GLN A 63 9.63 13.88 0.51
C GLN A 63 8.55 12.92 -0.02
N ALA A 64 8.38 12.86 -1.34
CA ALA A 64 7.43 11.94 -1.96
C ALA A 64 7.86 10.47 -1.76
N VAL A 65 9.17 10.18 -1.85
CA VAL A 65 9.72 8.86 -1.52
C VAL A 65 9.44 8.49 -0.05
N THR A 66 9.73 9.38 0.90
CA THR A 66 9.46 9.12 2.33
C THR A 66 7.98 8.88 2.61
N LYS A 67 7.08 9.57 1.91
CA LYS A 67 5.64 9.29 1.98
C LYS A 67 5.30 7.90 1.46
N MET A 68 5.81 7.49 0.30
CA MET A 68 5.60 6.13 -0.20
C MET A 68 6.10 5.06 0.77
N GLU A 69 7.30 5.25 1.33
CA GLU A 69 7.89 4.35 2.31
C GLU A 69 7.00 4.24 3.56
N GLY A 70 6.47 5.37 4.05
CA GLY A 70 5.51 5.40 5.15
C GLY A 70 4.25 4.59 4.85
N ALA A 71 3.64 4.80 3.68
CA ALA A 71 2.45 4.08 3.26
C ALA A 71 2.70 2.56 3.16
N PHE A 72 3.82 2.15 2.57
CA PHE A 72 4.18 0.73 2.45
C PHE A 72 4.55 0.09 3.78
N ARG A 73 5.15 0.85 4.70
CA ARG A 73 5.41 0.40 6.07
C ARG A 73 4.10 0.14 6.81
N THR A 74 3.12 1.03 6.68
CA THR A 74 1.78 0.82 7.27
C THR A 74 1.14 -0.44 6.69
N SER A 75 1.17 -0.63 5.36
CA SER A 75 0.65 -1.85 4.72
C SER A 75 1.34 -3.11 5.24
N ARG A 76 2.67 -3.07 5.41
CA ARG A 76 3.44 -4.19 5.98
C ARG A 76 2.97 -4.54 7.38
N ASN A 77 2.92 -3.55 8.27
CA ASN A 77 2.52 -3.78 9.66
C ASN A 77 1.12 -4.41 9.74
N ILE A 78 0.19 -3.95 8.91
CA ILE A 78 -1.16 -4.52 8.81
C ILE A 78 -1.11 -5.98 8.38
N CYS A 79 -0.34 -6.29 7.33
CA CYS A 79 -0.22 -7.66 6.85
C CYS A 79 0.42 -8.58 7.89
N ASP A 80 1.43 -8.09 8.62
CA ASP A 80 2.10 -8.85 9.68
C ASP A 80 1.12 -9.15 10.82
N THR A 81 0.31 -8.18 11.25
CA THR A 81 -0.74 -8.38 12.27
C THR A 81 -1.79 -9.40 11.79
N LEU A 82 -2.32 -9.24 10.58
CA LEU A 82 -3.33 -10.16 10.02
C LEU A 82 -2.78 -11.58 9.81
N THR A 83 -1.47 -11.74 9.62
CA THR A 83 -0.84 -13.06 9.50
C THR A 83 -0.69 -13.71 10.87
N GLN A 84 -0.27 -12.96 11.89
CA GLN A 84 -0.13 -13.46 13.27
C GLN A 84 -1.47 -13.89 13.87
N GLU A 85 -2.57 -13.19 13.58
CA GLU A 85 -3.91 -13.59 14.05
C GLU A 85 -4.32 -14.99 13.55
N ARG A 86 -3.82 -15.44 12.38
CA ARG A 86 -4.08 -16.79 11.87
C ARG A 86 -3.29 -17.86 12.61
N ASP A 87 -2.05 -17.58 12.99
CA ASP A 87 -1.20 -18.56 13.70
C ASP A 87 -1.71 -18.86 15.13
N HIS A 88 -2.56 -18.00 15.68
CA HIS A 88 -3.13 -18.12 17.02
C HIS A 88 -4.55 -18.73 17.07
N ASN A 89 -5.15 -19.08 15.93
CA ASN A 89 -6.50 -19.65 15.85
C ASN A 89 -6.52 -21.00 15.11
#